data_AF-A0A9D7D1S7-F1
#
_entry.id   AF-A0A9D7D1S7-F1
#
_cell.length_a   1.000
_cell.length_b   1.000
_cell.length_c   1.000
_cell.angle_alpha   90.00
_cell.angle_beta   90.00
_cell.angle_gamma   90.00
#
_symmetry.space_group_name_H-M   'P 1'
#
loop_
_entity.id
_entity.type
_entity.pdbx_description
1 polymer ?
#
loop_
_entity_poly.entity_id
_entity_poly.type
_entity_poly.pdbx_seq_one_letter_code
_entity_poly.pdbx_strand_id
1 'polypeptide(L)'
;MECDGPSLRDRARVEAFIDTVMGALSLRAAAPRMVHVFPGHAGVTALELLTESHLAIHTFPEHGALTLNLYCCKRRPSFDWAVALREAFGAKRVVVRELRREVEGPRP
;
A
#
# COMPACT_ATOMS: atom_id res chain seq x y z
N MET A 1 4.57 8.01 11.73
CA MET A 1 5.04 7.67 13.09
C MET A 1 3.93 7.92 14.10
N GLU A 2 2.71 7.46 13.82
CA GLU A 2 1.53 7.59 14.69
C GLU A 2 0.45 6.59 14.22
N CYS A 3 0.83 5.35 13.92
CA CYS A 3 -0.10 4.25 13.68
C CYS A 3 -0.17 3.37 14.94
N ASP A 4 -1.24 2.59 15.08
CA ASP A 4 -1.39 1.58 16.13
C ASP A 4 -0.43 0.41 15.89
N GLY A 5 0.53 0.21 16.80
CA GLY A 5 1.59 -0.80 16.66
C GLY A 5 1.08 -2.24 16.43
N PRO A 6 0.10 -2.73 17.21
CA PRO A 6 -0.54 -4.02 16.97
C PRO A 6 -1.13 -4.17 15.57
N SER A 7 -1.84 -3.16 15.07
CA SER A 7 -2.42 -3.19 13.71
C SER A 7 -1.38 -3.38 12.60
N LEU A 8 -0.15 -2.88 12.80
CA LEU A 8 0.95 -2.98 11.85
C LEU A 8 1.58 -4.37 11.76
N ARG A 9 1.35 -5.23 12.76
CA ARG A 9 1.84 -6.62 12.82
C ARG A 9 0.82 -7.61 12.24
N ASP A 10 -0.41 -7.16 12.09
CA ASP A 10 -1.53 -8.01 11.67
C ASP A 10 -1.51 -8.20 10.15
N ARG A 11 -1.04 -9.37 9.74
CA ARG A 11 -1.06 -9.81 8.34
C ARG A 11 -2.45 -9.69 7.72
N ALA A 12 -3.49 -10.18 8.40
CA ALA A 12 -4.83 -10.24 7.83
C ALA A 12 -5.38 -8.83 7.60
N ARG A 13 -5.08 -7.90 8.50
CA ARG A 13 -5.43 -6.49 8.35
C ARG A 13 -4.69 -5.81 7.20
N VAL A 14 -3.40 -6.10 7.03
CA VAL A 14 -2.62 -5.62 5.86
C VAL A 14 -3.22 -6.15 4.56
N GLU A 15 -3.52 -7.45 4.50
CA GLU A 15 -4.16 -8.08 3.34
C GLU A 15 -5.53 -7.48 3.04
N ALA A 16 -6.39 -7.30 4.04
CA ALA A 16 -7.72 -6.70 3.88
C ALA A 16 -7.65 -5.22 3.42
N PHE A 17 -6.64 -4.47 3.89
CA PHE A 17 -6.41 -3.11 3.43
C PHE A 17 -6.00 -3.08 1.95
N ILE A 18 -5.12 -3.99 1.52
CA ILE A 18 -4.77 -4.14 0.10
C ILE A 18 -6.03 -4.45 -0.71
N ASP A 19 -6.87 -5.39 -0.27
CA ASP A 19 -8.13 -5.73 -0.96
C ASP A 19 -9.05 -4.52 -1.11
N THR A 20 -9.14 -3.69 -0.07
CA THR A 20 -9.91 -2.43 -0.09
C THR A 20 -9.38 -1.47 -1.16
N VAL A 21 -8.06 -1.26 -1.20
CA VAL A 21 -7.42 -0.37 -2.20
C VAL A 21 -7.61 -0.94 -3.61
N MET A 22 -7.43 -2.25 -3.80
CA MET A 22 -7.59 -2.93 -5.08
C MET A 22 -9.02 -2.76 -5.63
N GLY A 23 -10.04 -2.96 -4.79
CA GLY A 23 -11.43 -2.77 -5.16
C GLY A 23 -11.76 -1.31 -5.47
N ALA A 24 -11.42 -0.39 -4.57
CA ALA A 24 -11.74 1.03 -4.70
C ALA A 24 -11.10 1.68 -5.93
N LEU A 25 -9.91 1.21 -6.33
CA LEU A 25 -9.18 1.75 -7.48
C LEU A 25 -9.32 0.89 -8.75
N SER A 26 -10.15 -0.15 -8.72
CA SER A 26 -10.36 -1.09 -9.83
C SER A 26 -9.03 -1.62 -10.40
N LEU A 27 -8.14 -2.04 -9.51
CA LEU A 27 -6.84 -2.62 -9.84
C LEU A 27 -6.99 -4.13 -10.09
N ARG A 28 -6.08 -4.70 -10.87
CA ARG A 28 -6.08 -6.13 -11.20
C ARG A 28 -4.71 -6.72 -10.93
N ALA A 29 -4.70 -7.79 -10.15
CA ALA A 29 -3.52 -8.61 -9.92
C ALA A 29 -3.12 -9.36 -11.20
N ALA A 30 -1.81 -9.46 -11.44
CA ALA A 30 -1.22 -10.25 -12.51
C ALA A 30 -0.65 -11.59 -12.01
N ALA A 31 -0.41 -11.70 -10.70
CA ALA A 31 0.08 -12.89 -10.05
C ALA A 31 -0.45 -12.96 -8.61
N PRO A 32 -0.38 -14.12 -7.93
CA PRO A 32 -0.72 -14.22 -6.52
C PRO A 32 0.10 -13.24 -5.67
N ARG A 33 -0.57 -12.62 -4.69
CA ARG A 33 0.05 -11.74 -3.70
C ARG A 33 1.20 -12.42 -2.98
N MET A 34 2.29 -11.69 -2.80
CA MET A 34 3.40 -12.10 -1.94
C MET A 34 3.30 -11.38 -0.61
N VAL A 35 3.35 -12.13 0.50
CA VAL A 35 3.34 -11.58 1.86
C VAL A 35 4.42 -12.25 2.69
N HIS A 36 5.21 -11.44 3.38
CA HIS A 36 6.20 -11.89 4.35
C HIS A 36 5.95 -11.19 5.69
N VAL A 37 5.76 -12.00 6.73
CA VAL A 37 5.67 -11.54 8.12
C VAL A 37 7.03 -11.77 8.77
N PHE A 38 7.66 -10.71 9.26
CA PHE A 38 8.97 -10.82 9.88
C PHE A 38 8.86 -11.40 11.31
N PRO A 39 9.83 -12.20 11.76
CA PRO A 39 9.79 -12.82 13.09
C PRO A 39 9.92 -11.77 14.22
N GLY A 40 9.58 -12.17 15.45
CA GLY A 40 9.84 -11.35 16.64
C GLY A 40 8.95 -10.10 16.78
N HIS A 41 7.70 -10.17 16.28
CA HIS A 41 6.76 -9.05 16.26
C HIS A 41 7.21 -7.86 15.39
N ALA A 42 8.08 -8.12 14.42
CA ALA A 42 8.40 -7.18 13.36
C ALA A 42 7.22 -7.05 12.37
N GLY A 43 7.36 -6.15 11.39
CA GLY A 43 6.28 -5.79 10.48
C GLY A 43 5.93 -6.84 9.43
N VAL A 44 5.21 -6.38 8.42
CA VAL A 44 4.74 -7.13 7.26
C VAL A 44 5.22 -6.39 6.01
N THR A 45 5.79 -7.15 5.07
CA THR A 45 5.94 -6.70 3.68
C THR A 45 4.95 -7.46 2.82
N ALA A 46 4.17 -6.73 2.03
CA ALA A 46 3.30 -7.32 1.02
C ALA A 46 3.45 -6.63 -0.34
N LEU A 47 3.34 -7.42 -1.40
CA LEU A 47 3.47 -7.00 -2.78
C LEU A 47 2.34 -7.61 -3.62
N GLU A 48 1.59 -6.74 -4.30
CA GLU A 48 0.64 -7.08 -5.33
C GLU A 48 1.24 -6.72 -6.68
N LEU A 49 1.56 -7.74 -7.49
CA LEU A 49 1.96 -7.52 -8.88
C LEU A 49 0.72 -7.16 -9.68
N LEU A 50 0.70 -5.99 -10.31
CA LEU A 50 -0.41 -5.53 -11.14
C LEU A 50 -0.07 -5.73 -12.62
N THR A 51 -1.07 -5.77 -13.49
CA THR A 51 -0.89 -6.07 -14.94
C THR A 51 0.20 -5.26 -15.64
N GLU A 52 0.47 -4.03 -15.19
CA GLU A 52 1.53 -3.16 -15.75
C GLU A 52 2.27 -2.36 -14.65
N SER A 53 2.17 -2.75 -13.38
CA SER A 53 2.69 -1.95 -12.26
C SER A 53 2.74 -2.76 -10.94
N HIS A 54 2.69 -2.10 -9.79
CA HIS A 54 2.71 -2.78 -8.48
C HIS A 54 2.06 -1.94 -7.38
N LEU A 55 1.58 -2.64 -6.34
CA LEU A 55 1.29 -2.08 -5.03
C LEU A 55 2.20 -2.77 -4.02
N ALA A 56 3.02 -2.00 -3.30
CA ALA A 56 3.87 -2.50 -2.23
C ALA A 56 3.52 -1.81 -0.91
N ILE A 57 3.47 -2.57 0.18
CA ILE A 57 3.30 -2.06 1.54
C ILE A 57 4.36 -2.66 2.46
N HIS A 58 4.94 -1.81 3.30
CA HIS A 58 5.88 -2.19 4.35
C HIS A 58 5.43 -1.58 5.66
N THR A 59 5.31 -2.38 6.72
CA THR A 59 5.00 -1.88 8.06
C THR A 59 6.22 -1.94 8.96
N PHE A 60 6.31 -0.96 9.86
CA PHE A 60 7.39 -0.80 10.84
C PHE A 60 6.76 -0.54 12.22
N PRO A 61 6.27 -1.59 12.91
CA PRO A 61 5.60 -1.47 14.22
C PRO A 61 6.43 -0.69 15.25
N GLU A 62 7.75 -0.89 15.26
CA GLU A 62 8.73 -0.22 16.12
C GLU A 62 8.81 1.30 15.91
N HIS A 63 8.34 1.79 14.76
CA HIS A 63 8.29 3.21 14.41
C HIS A 63 6.85 3.76 14.33
N GLY A 64 5.84 2.92 14.60
CA GLY A 64 4.43 3.29 14.42
C GLY A 64 4.18 3.83 13.00
N ALA A 65 4.76 3.19 11.99
CA ALA A 65 4.76 3.67 10.62
C ALA A 65 4.47 2.54 9.62
N LEU A 66 3.91 2.93 8.48
CA LEU A 66 3.83 2.12 7.29
C LEU A 66 4.17 2.98 6.08
N THR A 67 4.77 2.36 5.07
CA THR A 67 4.97 2.97 3.77
C THR A 67 4.21 2.18 2.72
N LEU A 68 3.57 2.88 1.80
CA LEU A 68 2.84 2.29 0.69
C LEU A 68 3.29 2.94 -0.60
N ASN A 69 3.57 2.11 -1.62
CA ASN A 69 3.82 2.56 -2.97
C ASN A 69 2.76 1.97 -3.89
N LEU A 70 2.00 2.83 -4.56
CA LEU A 70 1.11 2.44 -5.64
C LEU A 70 1.65 3.06 -6.93
N TYR A 71 2.24 2.23 -7.78
CA TYR A 71 2.60 2.61 -9.14
C TYR A 71 1.42 2.25 -10.05
N CYS A 72 1.03 3.13 -10.97
CA CYS A 72 -0.08 2.88 -11.90
C CYS A 72 0.17 3.58 -13.24
N CYS A 73 -0.17 2.91 -14.34
CA CYS A 73 -0.04 3.47 -15.70
C CYS A 73 -1.19 4.40 -16.11
N LYS A 74 -2.34 4.30 -15.43
CA LYS A 74 -3.56 5.06 -15.75
C LYS A 74 -3.97 5.92 -14.56
N ARG A 75 -4.56 7.08 -14.87
CA ARG A 75 -5.20 7.92 -13.85
C ARG A 75 -6.30 7.12 -13.15
N ARG A 76 -6.30 7.15 -11.83
CA ARG A 76 -7.28 6.45 -10.99
C ARG A 76 -8.23 7.46 -10.33
N PRO A 77 -9.42 7.02 -9.89
CA PRO A 77 -10.28 7.84 -9.05
C PRO A 77 -9.54 8.38 -7.83
N SER A 78 -10.01 9.50 -7.28
CA SER A 78 -9.51 9.97 -5.99
C SER A 78 -9.81 8.93 -4.91
N PHE A 79 -8.82 8.65 -4.07
CA PHE A 79 -8.96 7.77 -2.92
C PHE A 79 -8.54 8.51 -1.66
N ASP A 80 -9.40 8.49 -0.63
CA ASP A 80 -9.09 9.16 0.63
C ASP A 80 -8.16 8.29 1.48
N TRP A 81 -6.87 8.38 1.16
CA TRP A 81 -5.81 7.67 1.88
C TRP A 81 -5.78 8.00 3.37
N ALA A 82 -6.14 9.24 3.74
CA ALA A 82 -6.10 9.66 5.14
C ALA A 82 -7.18 8.96 5.96
N VAL A 83 -8.40 8.89 5.45
CA VAL A 83 -9.51 8.15 6.09
C VAL A 83 -9.18 6.65 6.12
N ALA A 84 -8.83 6.06 4.97
CA ALA A 84 -8.63 4.62 4.86
C ALA A 84 -7.49 4.12 5.77
N LEU A 85 -6.37 4.83 5.84
CA LEU A 85 -5.24 4.46 6.70
C LEU A 85 -5.52 4.73 8.18
N ARG A 86 -6.32 5.75 8.51
CA ARG A 86 -6.75 6.02 9.88
C ARG A 86 -7.66 4.91 10.39
N GLU A 87 -8.61 4.46 9.59
CA GLU A 87 -9.53 3.38 9.96
C GLU A 87 -8.82 2.02 10.04
N ALA A 88 -7.94 1.74 9.08
CA ALA A 88 -7.23 0.46 9.05
C ALA A 88 -6.13 0.36 10.11
N PHE A 89 -5.34 1.40 10.33
CA PHE A 89 -4.11 1.32 11.13
C PHE A 89 -4.01 2.37 12.24
N GLY A 90 -5.08 3.12 12.52
CA GLY A 90 -5.05 4.19 13.52
C GLY A 90 -4.09 5.34 13.15
N ALA A 91 -3.77 5.51 11.86
CA ALA A 91 -2.84 6.53 11.40
C ALA A 91 -3.34 7.94 11.73
N LYS A 92 -2.60 8.67 12.57
CA LYS A 92 -2.92 10.08 12.91
C LYS A 92 -2.33 11.08 11.93
N ARG A 93 -1.30 10.70 11.18
CA ARG A 93 -0.66 11.51 10.15
C ARG A 93 -0.45 10.70 8.88
N VAL A 94 -0.98 11.21 7.78
CA VAL A 94 -0.85 10.61 6.45
C VAL A 94 -0.27 11.65 5.50
N VAL A 95 0.79 11.26 4.78
CA VAL A 95 1.42 12.10 3.76
C VAL A 95 1.38 11.34 2.46
N VAL A 96 0.65 11.85 1.48
CA VAL A 96 0.54 11.27 0.14
C VAL A 96 1.33 12.15 -0.82
N ARG A 97 2.19 11.52 -1.62
CA ARG A 97 2.92 12.19 -2.70
C ARG A 97 2.58 11.50 -4.00
N GLU A 98 1.95 12.22 -4.91
CA GLU A 98 1.69 11.76 -6.26
C GLU A 98 2.77 12.29 -7.19
N LEU A 99 3.43 11.39 -7.91
CA LEU A 99 4.42 11.72 -8.92
C LEU A 99 3.95 11.20 -10.27
N ARG A 100 3.69 12.11 -11.21
CA ARG A 100 3.44 11.73 -12.60
C ARG A 100 4.75 11.33 -13.25
N ARG A 101 4.75 10.15 -13.87
CA ARG A 101 5.88 9.64 -14.64
C ARG A 101 5.56 9.84 -16.11
N GLU A 102 6.23 10.79 -16.74
CA GLU A 102 6.26 10.91 -18.20
C GLU A 102 7.34 9.94 -18.69
N VAL A 103 6.91 8.88 -19.37
CA VAL A 103 7.84 8.04 -20.12
C VAL A 103 7.96 8.70 -21.48
N GLU A 104 9.10 9.35 -21.76
CA GLU A 104 9.42 9.76 -23.13
C GLU A 104 9.37 8.50 -24.00
N GLY A 105 8.36 8.43 -24.88
CA GLY A 105 8.32 7.42 -25.92
C GLY A 105 9.48 7.65 -26.90
N PRO A 106 9.83 6.64 -27.72
CA PRO A 106 10.78 6.87 -28.79
C PRO A 106 10.30 8.06 -29.65
N ARG A 107 11.18 9.04 -29.89
CA ARG A 107 10.91 10.10 -30.86
C ARG A 107 10.67 9.46 -32.24
N PRO A 108 9.65 9.91 -32.99
CA PRO A 108 9.36 9.38 -34.32
C PRO A 108 10.55 9.52 -35.28
#